data_AF-A0A9P7K7G4-F1
#
_entry.id   AF-A0A9P7K7G4-F1
#
_cell.length_a   1.000
_cell.length_b   1.000
_cell.length_c   1.000
_cell.angle_alpha   90.00
_cell.angle_beta   90.00
_cell.angle_gamma   90.00
#
_symmetry.space_group_name_H-M   'P 1'
#
loop_
_entity.id
_entity.type
_entity.pdbx_description
1 polymer ?
#
loop_
_entity_poly.entity_id
_entity_poly.type
_entity_poly.pdbx_seq_one_letter_code
_entity_poly.pdbx_strand_id
1 'polypeptide(L)'
;MDALIGEEQLAYNNIHTTLSDALTEYSLPCGLRNFNRDRLEEYHTASVKFFTDRVPHSLQKLRRIKCPVKLAHSGGDVAFPIALTQELLQRLLDAGVDAELDVIEGAPHFGTVTHFEEFNPRIHDFIISHTMDEVPPEPKVVISPFEAYLFPFGWTPGADATHIEEHAYKYDFRAALDRVYKPSP
;
A
#
# COMPACT_ATOMS: atom_id res chain seq x y z
N MET A 1 17.49 13.25 -11.46
CA MET A 1 16.62 14.08 -10.61
C MET A 1 15.19 14.02 -11.14
N ASP A 2 14.97 14.32 -12.42
CA ASP A 2 13.62 14.30 -13.03
C ASP A 2 12.86 12.98 -12.88
N ALA A 3 13.54 11.84 -13.02
CA ALA A 3 12.91 10.52 -12.83
C ALA A 3 12.41 10.29 -11.40
N LEU A 4 13.13 10.80 -10.39
CA LEU A 4 12.74 10.71 -8.98
C LEU A 4 11.51 11.59 -8.71
N ILE A 5 11.50 12.81 -9.26
CA ILE A 5 10.34 13.70 -9.15
C ILE A 5 9.12 13.07 -9.82
N GLY A 6 9.29 12.45 -10.99
CA GLY A 6 8.22 11.74 -11.68
C GLY A 6 7.69 10.54 -10.88
N GLU A 7 8.57 9.81 -10.20
CA GLU A 7 8.19 8.74 -9.28
C GLU A 7 7.39 9.28 -8.10
N GLU A 8 7.86 10.32 -7.41
CA GLU A 8 7.16 10.91 -6.25
C GLU A 8 5.80 11.49 -6.64
N GLN A 9 5.70 12.07 -7.84
CA GLN A 9 4.43 12.53 -8.42
C GLN A 9 3.47 11.36 -8.66
N LEU A 10 3.97 10.27 -9.23
CA LEU A 10 3.17 9.08 -9.48
C LEU A 10 2.70 8.43 -8.17
N ALA A 11 3.64 8.19 -7.27
CA ALA A 11 3.49 7.47 -6.01
C ALA A 11 2.62 8.24 -5.01
N TYR A 12 2.94 9.51 -4.80
CA TYR A 12 2.46 10.29 -3.66
C TYR A 12 1.77 11.60 -4.08
N ASN A 13 1.73 11.93 -5.38
CA ASN A 13 1.21 13.21 -5.88
C ASN A 13 1.91 14.43 -5.23
N ASN A 14 3.21 14.31 -4.99
CA ASN A 14 4.05 15.27 -4.23
C ASN A 14 3.61 15.51 -2.77
N ILE A 15 2.82 14.61 -2.18
CA ILE A 15 2.56 14.63 -0.74
C ILE A 15 3.80 14.04 -0.06
N HIS A 16 4.48 14.87 0.73
CA HIS A 16 5.66 14.48 1.49
C HIS A 16 5.29 14.24 2.95
N THR A 17 5.57 13.02 3.40
CA THR A 17 5.45 12.57 4.79
C THR A 17 6.77 11.92 5.19
N THR A 18 7.06 11.82 6.49
CA THR A 18 8.28 11.15 6.96
C THR A 18 8.32 9.70 6.49
N LEU A 19 7.16 9.06 6.34
CA LEU A 19 7.05 7.71 5.78
C LEU A 19 7.31 7.67 4.27
N SER A 20 6.72 8.56 3.47
CA SER A 20 6.94 8.57 2.01
C SER A 20 8.40 8.85 1.68
N ASP A 21 9.00 9.82 2.37
CA ASP A 21 10.39 10.20 2.16
C ASP A 21 11.34 9.04 2.53
N ALA A 22 11.10 8.41 3.69
CA ALA A 22 11.88 7.24 4.11
C ALA A 22 11.73 6.04 3.15
N LEU A 23 10.53 5.81 2.61
CA LEU A 23 10.29 4.77 1.61
C LEU A 23 11.04 5.05 0.31
N THR A 24 11.01 6.29 -0.18
CA THR A 24 11.77 6.72 -1.36
C THR A 24 13.27 6.53 -1.14
N GLU A 25 13.82 7.03 -0.04
CA GLU A 25 15.25 6.92 0.25
C GLU A 25 15.70 5.45 0.41
N TYR A 26 14.89 4.61 1.05
CA TYR A 26 15.19 3.19 1.22
C TYR A 26 15.12 2.41 -0.10
N SER A 27 14.11 2.70 -0.93
CA SER A 27 13.81 1.93 -2.15
C SER A 27 14.70 2.32 -3.34
N LEU A 28 15.14 3.59 -3.42
CA LEU A 28 15.93 4.09 -4.55
C LEU A 28 17.23 3.28 -4.78
N PRO A 29 18.08 2.99 -3.76
CA PRO A 29 19.26 2.15 -3.94
C PRO A 29 18.93 0.72 -4.39
N CYS A 30 17.77 0.19 -3.98
CA CYS A 30 17.29 -1.13 -4.41
C CYS A 30 16.88 -1.09 -5.89
N GLY A 31 16.15 -0.06 -6.30
CA GLY A 31 15.75 0.19 -7.68
C GLY A 31 16.96 0.31 -8.60
N LEU A 32 17.93 1.17 -8.27
CA LEU A 32 19.15 1.37 -9.07
C LEU A 32 20.00 0.10 -9.23
N ARG A 33 20.03 -0.75 -8.19
CA ARG A 33 20.75 -2.03 -8.23
C ARG A 33 20.05 -3.05 -9.10
N ASN A 34 18.72 -3.13 -9.00
CA ASN A 34 17.91 -4.13 -9.68
C ASN A 34 17.61 -3.77 -11.15
N PHE A 35 17.54 -2.48 -11.47
CA PHE A 35 17.11 -1.95 -12.77
C PHE A 35 18.18 -1.04 -13.38
N ASN A 36 19.39 -1.59 -13.52
CA ASN A 36 20.48 -0.90 -14.20
C ASN A 36 20.31 -0.94 -15.73
N ARG A 37 21.23 -0.30 -16.46
CA ARG A 37 21.19 -0.16 -17.93
C ARG A 37 21.07 -1.50 -18.68
N ASP A 38 21.60 -2.58 -18.12
CA ASP A 38 21.55 -3.90 -18.75
C ASP A 38 20.23 -4.63 -18.49
N ARG A 39 19.34 -4.04 -17.68
CA ARG A 39 18.05 -4.59 -17.25
C ARG A 39 16.86 -3.67 -17.55
N LEU A 40 17.00 -2.84 -18.58
CA LEU A 40 15.97 -1.88 -18.98
C LEU A 40 14.69 -2.55 -19.45
N GLU A 41 14.76 -3.73 -20.06
CA GLU A 41 13.57 -4.47 -20.49
C GLU A 41 12.78 -5.02 -19.29
N GLU A 42 13.46 -5.52 -18.26
CA GLU A 42 12.80 -5.93 -17.01
C GLU A 42 12.22 -4.73 -16.27
N TYR A 43 12.94 -3.60 -16.26
CA TYR A 43 12.42 -2.36 -15.68
C TYR A 43 11.15 -1.93 -16.41
N HIS A 44 11.19 -1.81 -17.74
CA HIS A 44 10.04 -1.47 -18.57
C HIS A 44 8.89 -2.47 -18.40
N THR A 45 9.20 -3.75 -18.23
CA THR A 45 8.18 -4.76 -17.94
C THR A 45 7.50 -4.49 -16.60
N ALA A 46 8.28 -4.22 -15.55
CA ALA A 46 7.76 -3.98 -14.21
C ALA A 46 7.04 -2.63 -14.05
N SER A 47 7.45 -1.60 -14.81
CA SER A 47 6.96 -0.22 -14.64
C SER A 47 5.98 0.25 -15.72
N VAL A 48 5.89 -0.43 -16.87
CA VAL A 48 5.01 -0.02 -17.99
C VAL A 48 4.16 -1.19 -18.48
N LYS A 49 4.77 -2.29 -18.91
CA LYS A 49 4.02 -3.42 -19.49
C LYS A 49 3.08 -4.07 -18.48
N PHE A 50 3.48 -4.14 -17.22
CA PHE A 50 2.62 -4.65 -16.15
C PHE A 50 1.26 -3.94 -16.11
N PHE A 51 1.25 -2.64 -16.41
CA PHE A 51 0.03 -1.81 -16.42
C PHE A 51 -0.69 -1.84 -17.77
N THR A 52 0.07 -1.75 -18.85
CA THR A 52 -0.46 -1.52 -20.21
C THR A 52 -0.83 -2.81 -20.94
N ASP A 53 -0.11 -3.91 -20.71
CA ASP A 53 -0.33 -5.22 -21.33
C ASP A 53 -1.23 -6.13 -20.47
N ARG A 54 -2.05 -5.55 -19.58
CA ARG A 54 -2.93 -6.31 -18.69
C ARG A 54 -3.93 -7.14 -19.51
N VAL A 55 -4.08 -8.42 -19.17
CA VAL A 55 -5.11 -9.30 -19.73
C VAL A 55 -6.17 -9.55 -18.66
N PRO A 56 -7.42 -9.07 -18.85
CA PRO A 56 -8.49 -9.31 -17.88
C PRO A 56 -8.71 -10.81 -17.63
N HIS A 57 -8.92 -11.18 -16.37
CA HIS A 57 -9.27 -12.56 -16.02
C HIS A 57 -10.61 -12.96 -16.66
N SER A 58 -10.70 -14.19 -17.17
CA SER A 58 -11.95 -14.69 -17.74
C SER A 58 -13.05 -14.80 -16.68
N LEU A 59 -14.32 -14.65 -17.09
CA LEU A 59 -15.46 -14.80 -16.17
C LEU A 59 -15.47 -16.17 -15.48
N GLN A 60 -15.05 -17.23 -16.17
CA GLN A 60 -14.93 -18.57 -15.57
C GLN A 60 -13.91 -18.60 -14.42
N LYS A 61 -12.81 -17.83 -14.53
CA LYS A 61 -11.82 -17.70 -13.45
C LYS A 61 -12.39 -16.88 -12.29
N LEU A 62 -13.07 -15.78 -12.57
CA LEU A 62 -13.67 -14.92 -11.54
C LEU A 62 -14.76 -15.65 -10.74
N ARG A 63 -15.59 -16.49 -11.38
CA ARG A 63 -16.61 -17.35 -10.73
C ARG A 63 -16.07 -18.29 -9.64
N ARG A 64 -14.75 -18.51 -9.61
CA ARG A 64 -14.10 -19.35 -8.59
C ARG A 64 -13.96 -18.64 -7.25
N ILE A 65 -14.07 -17.30 -7.21
CA ILE A 65 -14.08 -16.52 -5.98
C ILE A 65 -15.34 -16.89 -5.19
N LYS A 66 -15.17 -17.21 -3.90
CA LYS A 66 -16.25 -17.65 -3.00
C LYS A 66 -16.44 -16.75 -1.78
N CYS A 67 -15.65 -15.68 -1.67
CA CYS A 67 -15.77 -14.68 -0.63
C CYS A 67 -16.17 -13.34 -1.24
N PRO A 68 -16.76 -12.43 -0.45
CA PRO A 68 -16.98 -11.04 -0.84
C PRO A 68 -15.67 -10.35 -1.23
N VAL A 69 -15.75 -9.37 -2.13
CA VAL A 69 -14.61 -8.62 -2.65
C VAL A 69 -14.85 -7.12 -2.50
N LYS A 70 -13.97 -6.43 -1.77
CA LYS A 70 -13.93 -4.97 -1.77
C LYS A 70 -12.81 -4.47 -2.67
N LEU A 71 -13.16 -3.64 -3.63
CA LEU A 71 -12.20 -2.86 -4.41
C LEU A 71 -12.05 -1.49 -3.74
N ALA A 72 -10.83 -1.07 -3.47
CA ALA A 72 -10.53 0.26 -2.97
C ALA A 72 -9.67 0.97 -4.02
N HIS A 73 -10.13 2.13 -4.49
CA HIS A 73 -9.47 2.88 -5.55
C HIS A 73 -9.03 4.25 -5.06
N SER A 74 -7.77 4.56 -5.30
CA SER A 74 -7.19 5.89 -5.11
C SER A 74 -7.74 6.87 -6.15
N GLY A 75 -8.55 7.84 -5.74
CA GLY A 75 -9.23 8.77 -6.65
C GLY A 75 -8.32 9.79 -7.33
N GLY A 76 -7.12 10.01 -6.80
CA GLY A 76 -6.05 10.80 -7.41
C GLY A 76 -4.99 9.96 -8.13
N ASP A 77 -5.25 8.67 -8.37
CA ASP A 77 -4.32 7.78 -9.08
C ASP A 77 -4.21 8.17 -10.57
N VAL A 78 -3.01 8.59 -10.96
CA VAL A 78 -2.70 8.97 -12.36
C VAL A 78 -2.23 7.79 -13.22
N ALA A 79 -1.80 6.69 -12.59
CA ALA A 79 -1.37 5.47 -13.27
C ALA A 79 -2.56 4.59 -13.67
N PHE A 80 -3.54 4.48 -12.78
CA PHE A 80 -4.72 3.63 -12.97
C PHE A 80 -5.99 4.47 -13.03
N PRO A 81 -6.59 4.65 -14.22
CA PRO A 81 -7.86 5.34 -14.29
C PRO A 81 -8.98 4.51 -13.65
N ILE A 82 -9.86 5.18 -12.91
CA ILE A 82 -11.03 4.59 -12.23
C ILE A 82 -11.88 3.68 -13.12
N ALA A 83 -11.96 3.98 -14.42
CA ALA A 83 -12.70 3.17 -15.40
C ALA A 83 -12.25 1.70 -15.42
N LEU A 84 -10.95 1.41 -15.19
CA LEU A 84 -10.45 0.02 -15.16
C LEU A 84 -10.93 -0.72 -13.92
N THR A 85 -11.04 -0.03 -12.78
CA THR A 85 -11.55 -0.59 -11.53
C THR A 85 -13.07 -0.80 -11.62
N GLN A 86 -13.79 0.13 -12.24
CA GLN A 86 -15.22 -0.03 -12.52
C GLN A 86 -15.50 -1.18 -13.49
N GLU A 87 -14.68 -1.35 -14.53
CA GLU A 87 -14.75 -2.51 -15.42
C GLU A 87 -14.53 -3.81 -14.64
N LEU A 88 -13.53 -3.86 -13.74
CA LEU A 88 -13.28 -5.03 -12.90
C LEU A 88 -14.47 -5.33 -11.97
N LEU A 89 -15.05 -4.31 -11.34
CA LEU A 89 -16.26 -4.46 -10.53
C LEU A 89 -17.38 -5.10 -11.33
N GLN A 90 -17.69 -4.56 -12.51
CA GLN A 90 -18.75 -5.11 -13.35
C GLN A 90 -18.49 -6.58 -13.71
N ARG A 91 -17.24 -6.94 -14.02
CA ARG A 91 -16.87 -8.33 -14.33
C ARG A 91 -16.99 -9.27 -13.14
N LEU A 92 -16.74 -8.80 -11.92
CA LEU A 92 -16.95 -9.56 -10.68
C LEU A 92 -18.44 -9.80 -10.45
N LEU A 93 -19.27 -8.75 -10.60
CA LEU A 93 -20.72 -8.86 -10.49
C LEU A 93 -21.32 -9.80 -11.56
N ASP A 94 -20.88 -9.69 -12.82
CA ASP A 94 -21.27 -10.60 -13.92
C ASP A 94 -20.86 -12.06 -13.66
N ALA A 95 -19.79 -12.26 -12.87
CA ALA A 95 -19.34 -13.56 -12.42
C ALA A 95 -20.12 -14.06 -11.19
N GLY A 96 -21.10 -13.31 -10.68
CA GLY A 96 -21.87 -13.64 -9.48
C GLY A 96 -21.07 -13.53 -8.19
N VAL A 97 -19.98 -12.75 -8.19
CA VAL A 97 -19.20 -12.43 -6.99
C VAL A 97 -19.86 -11.23 -6.30
N ASP A 98 -20.04 -11.33 -4.99
CA ASP A 98 -20.46 -10.19 -4.16
C ASP A 98 -19.30 -9.21 -4.07
N ALA A 99 -19.45 -8.04 -4.69
CA ALA A 99 -18.37 -7.08 -4.84
C ALA A 99 -18.84 -5.63 -4.74
N GLU A 100 -18.02 -4.80 -4.09
CA GLU A 100 -18.25 -3.36 -3.95
C GLU A 100 -16.97 -2.57 -4.27
N LEU A 101 -17.14 -1.27 -4.54
CA LEU A 101 -16.06 -0.34 -4.87
C LEU A 101 -16.13 0.90 -4.00
N ASP A 102 -15.08 1.16 -3.25
CA ASP A 102 -14.83 2.42 -2.56
C ASP A 102 -13.82 3.26 -3.36
N VAL A 103 -14.13 4.54 -3.51
CA VAL A 103 -13.19 5.53 -4.05
C VAL A 103 -12.71 6.42 -2.90
N ILE A 104 -11.40 6.53 -2.73
CA ILE A 104 -10.77 7.39 -1.73
C ILE A 104 -10.40 8.68 -2.46
N GLU A 105 -11.14 9.76 -2.25
CA GLU A 105 -10.94 11.02 -2.97
C GLU A 105 -9.55 11.59 -2.68
N GLY A 106 -8.88 12.14 -3.70
CA GLY A 106 -7.56 12.75 -3.56
C GLY A 106 -6.38 11.79 -3.34
N ALA A 107 -6.62 10.54 -2.94
CA ALA A 107 -5.56 9.58 -2.68
C ALA A 107 -4.72 9.27 -3.94
N PRO A 108 -3.37 9.32 -3.87
CA PRO A 108 -2.48 9.03 -4.99
C PRO A 108 -2.33 7.52 -5.22
N HIS A 109 -1.46 7.12 -6.16
CA HIS A 109 -1.23 5.70 -6.47
C HIS A 109 -0.89 4.85 -5.22
N PHE A 110 -0.01 5.37 -4.35
CA PHE A 110 0.26 4.80 -3.03
C PHE A 110 -0.54 5.52 -1.94
N GLY A 111 -1.84 5.64 -2.15
CA GLY A 111 -2.79 6.20 -1.17
C GLY A 111 -2.81 5.45 0.15
N THR A 112 -2.42 4.17 0.18
CA THR A 112 -2.25 3.41 1.43
C THR A 112 -1.09 3.92 2.29
N VAL A 113 -0.17 4.72 1.74
CA VAL A 113 0.93 5.36 2.49
C VAL A 113 0.54 6.74 2.99
N THR A 114 -0.16 7.53 2.18
CA THR A 114 -0.47 8.94 2.49
C THR A 114 -1.88 9.18 3.01
N HIS A 115 -2.82 8.27 2.73
CA HIS A 115 -4.24 8.34 3.10
C HIS A 115 -4.66 7.08 3.88
N PHE A 116 -3.74 6.49 4.65
CA PHE A 116 -4.00 5.28 5.43
C PHE A 116 -5.15 5.45 6.42
N GLU A 117 -5.37 6.67 6.93
CA GLU A 117 -6.50 7.02 7.81
C GLU A 117 -7.86 6.80 7.13
N GLU A 118 -7.92 6.85 5.80
CA GLU A 118 -9.13 6.54 5.03
C GLU A 118 -9.20 5.08 4.57
N PHE A 119 -8.07 4.49 4.17
CA PHE A 119 -8.04 3.10 3.72
C PHE A 119 -8.28 2.12 4.86
N ASN A 120 -7.60 2.31 6.00
CA ASN A 120 -7.58 1.32 7.08
C ASN A 120 -8.97 1.07 7.69
N PRO A 121 -9.78 2.10 8.02
CA PRO A 121 -11.14 1.87 8.53
C PRO A 121 -12.03 1.15 7.52
N ARG A 122 -11.96 1.51 6.23
CA ARG A 122 -12.78 0.86 5.18
C ARG A 122 -12.43 -0.62 5.01
N ILE A 123 -11.15 -0.97 5.08
CA ILE A 123 -10.69 -2.37 5.05
C ILE A 123 -11.11 -3.09 6.32
N HIS A 124 -10.90 -2.48 7.48
CA HIS A 124 -11.30 -3.02 8.78
C HIS A 124 -12.79 -3.34 8.81
N ASP A 125 -13.65 -2.36 8.50
CA ASP A 125 -15.09 -2.50 8.56
C ASP A 125 -15.61 -3.56 7.57
N PHE A 126 -14.98 -3.65 6.40
CA PHE A 126 -15.28 -4.72 5.45
C PHE A 126 -14.90 -6.10 5.99
N ILE A 127 -13.75 -6.25 6.63
CA ILE A 127 -13.36 -7.52 7.25
C ILE A 127 -14.30 -7.88 8.40
N ILE A 128 -14.60 -6.94 9.29
CA ILE A 128 -15.45 -7.17 10.46
C ILE A 128 -16.88 -7.53 10.03
N SER A 129 -17.45 -6.83 9.05
CA SER A 129 -18.81 -7.14 8.55
C SER A 129 -18.96 -8.53 7.93
N HIS A 130 -17.85 -9.15 7.51
CA HIS A 130 -17.82 -10.48 6.92
C HIS A 130 -17.18 -11.56 7.81
N THR A 131 -16.77 -11.21 9.04
CA THR A 131 -16.23 -12.16 10.01
C THR A 131 -17.37 -12.69 10.88
N MET A 132 -17.62 -14.01 10.80
CA MET A 132 -18.68 -14.67 11.59
C MET A 132 -18.20 -15.13 12.97
N ASP A 133 -16.90 -15.37 13.10
CA ASP A 133 -16.28 -15.85 14.33
C ASP A 133 -15.95 -14.69 15.29
N GLU A 134 -15.68 -15.04 16.55
CA GLU A 134 -15.19 -14.07 17.53
C GLU A 134 -13.82 -13.52 17.09
N VAL A 135 -13.74 -12.20 16.92
CA VAL A 135 -12.50 -11.51 16.57
C VAL A 135 -11.61 -11.48 17.81
N PRO A 136 -10.34 -11.93 17.73
CA PRO A 136 -9.44 -11.88 18.87
C PRO A 136 -9.24 -10.43 19.34
N PRO A 137 -8.99 -10.21 20.65
CA PRO A 137 -8.74 -8.88 21.16
C PRO A 137 -7.53 -8.24 20.49
N GLU A 138 -7.57 -6.93 20.33
CA GLU A 138 -6.48 -6.17 19.72
C GLU A 138 -5.16 -6.41 20.48
N PRO A 139 -4.06 -6.69 19.77
CA PRO A 139 -2.74 -6.76 20.39
C PRO A 139 -2.37 -5.41 21.00
N LYS A 140 -1.95 -5.41 22.27
CA LYS A 140 -1.53 -4.19 23.00
C LYS A 140 -0.33 -3.49 22.38
N VAL A 141 0.47 -4.22 21.60
CA VAL A 141 1.68 -3.73 20.96
C VAL A 141 1.75 -4.33 19.57
N VAL A 142 1.81 -3.48 18.57
CA VAL A 142 2.08 -3.83 17.17
C VAL A 142 3.38 -3.12 16.78
N ILE A 143 4.33 -3.89 16.25
CA ILE A 143 5.63 -3.38 15.77
C ILE A 143 5.67 -3.70 14.29
N SER A 144 5.84 -2.68 13.44
CA SER A 144 5.99 -2.91 12.00
C SER A 144 7.34 -3.57 11.72
N PRO A 145 7.38 -4.65 10.90
CA PRO A 145 8.65 -5.29 10.53
C PRO A 145 9.54 -4.35 9.70
N PHE A 146 9.01 -3.22 9.24
CA PHE A 146 9.70 -2.23 8.44
C PHE A 146 10.38 -1.13 9.26
N GLU A 147 10.10 -1.01 10.57
CA GLU A 147 10.68 0.01 11.45
C GLU A 147 12.21 0.02 11.42
N ALA A 148 12.83 -1.16 11.52
CA ALA A 148 14.28 -1.30 11.48
C ALA A 148 14.90 -0.81 10.17
N TYR A 149 14.15 -0.85 9.07
CA TYR A 149 14.60 -0.42 7.75
C TYR A 149 14.32 1.05 7.49
N LEU A 150 13.24 1.61 8.04
CA LEU A 150 12.77 2.95 7.73
C LEU A 150 13.27 4.01 8.72
N PHE A 151 13.51 3.67 9.99
CA PHE A 151 14.06 4.62 10.97
C PHE A 151 15.42 5.22 10.56
N PRO A 152 16.37 4.46 9.99
CA PRO A 152 17.62 5.04 9.49
C PRO A 152 17.43 6.11 8.41
N PHE A 153 16.26 6.15 7.76
CA PHE A 153 15.89 7.11 6.71
C PHE A 153 14.87 8.15 7.21
N GLY A 154 14.79 8.36 8.54
CA GLY A 154 14.05 9.47 9.13
C GLY A 154 12.56 9.22 9.39
N TRP A 155 12.03 8.02 9.12
CA TRP A 155 10.64 7.72 9.47
C TRP A 155 10.42 7.80 10.99
N THR A 156 9.38 8.55 11.38
CA THR A 156 8.97 8.68 12.78
C THR A 156 7.50 8.25 12.92
N PRO A 157 7.19 7.15 13.62
CA PRO A 157 5.81 6.70 13.79
C PRO A 157 4.93 7.79 14.40
N GLY A 158 3.76 8.03 13.80
CA GLY A 158 2.78 9.02 14.25
C GLY A 158 3.10 10.47 13.88
N ALA A 159 4.27 10.78 13.32
CA ALA A 159 4.59 12.14 12.85
C ALA A 159 3.69 12.59 11.68
N ASP A 160 3.21 11.62 10.90
CA ASP A 160 2.43 11.85 9.68
C ASP A 160 0.91 11.75 9.91
N ALA A 161 0.48 11.41 11.12
CA ALA A 161 -0.94 11.28 11.44
C ALA A 161 -1.55 12.64 11.73
N THR A 162 -2.62 12.98 11.02
CA THR A 162 -3.28 14.28 11.19
C THR A 162 -4.37 14.25 12.26
N HIS A 163 -4.89 13.05 12.60
CA HIS A 163 -6.03 12.88 13.49
C HIS A 163 -6.00 11.62 14.38
N ILE A 164 -4.86 11.31 15.03
CA ILE A 164 -4.86 10.31 16.11
C ILE A 164 -5.20 11.02 17.43
N GLU A 165 -6.43 10.85 17.92
CA GLU A 165 -6.71 10.98 19.35
C GLU A 165 -5.72 10.08 20.11
N GLU A 166 -5.08 10.61 21.15
CA GLU A 166 -3.96 10.06 21.95
C GLU A 166 -4.08 8.56 22.34
N HIS A 167 -4.01 7.64 21.39
CA HIS A 167 -3.57 6.28 21.62
C HIS A 167 -2.07 6.24 21.37
N ALA A 168 -1.35 6.95 22.24
CA ALA A 168 0.11 6.91 22.29
C ALA A 168 0.55 5.48 22.63
N TYR A 169 0.80 4.67 21.61
CA TYR A 169 1.58 3.45 21.77
C TYR A 169 2.94 3.87 22.33
N LYS A 170 3.19 3.54 23.60
CA LYS A 170 4.50 3.77 24.23
C LYS A 170 5.53 2.88 23.54
N TYR A 171 6.27 3.47 22.62
CA TYR A 171 7.34 2.81 21.88
C TYR A 171 8.65 2.88 22.68
N ASP A 172 9.21 1.73 23.05
CA ASP A 172 10.54 1.65 23.66
C ASP A 172 11.61 1.44 22.57
N PHE A 173 12.09 2.55 22.04
CA PHE A 173 13.06 2.62 20.95
C PHE A 173 14.37 1.89 21.25
N ARG A 174 14.81 1.83 22.52
CA ARG A 174 16.06 1.14 22.88
C ARG A 174 15.92 -0.38 22.83
N ALA A 175 14.78 -0.91 23.26
CA ALA A 175 14.53 -2.34 23.25
C ALA A 175 14.45 -2.94 21.83
N ALA A 176 13.97 -2.17 20.85
CA ALA A 176 13.87 -2.59 19.45
C ALA A 176 15.25 -2.66 18.75
N LEU A 177 16.10 -1.65 18.95
CA LEU A 177 17.45 -1.61 18.37
C LEU A 177 18.35 -2.75 18.89
N ASP A 178 18.25 -3.09 20.18
CA ASP A 178 19.02 -4.17 20.80
C ASP A 178 18.66 -5.57 20.28
N ARG A 179 17.51 -5.75 19.61
CA ARG A 179 17.11 -7.04 19.01
C ARG A 179 17.59 -7.22 17.58
N VAL A 180 17.71 -6.13 16.82
CA VAL A 180 18.09 -6.18 15.40
C VAL A 180 19.61 -6.18 15.24
N TYR A 181 20.34 -5.50 16.13
CA TYR A 181 21.79 -5.34 16.02
C TYR A 181 22.61 -6.17 17.01
N LYS A 182 22.02 -7.13 17.72
CA LYS A 182 22.82 -8.12 18.43
C LYS A 182 23.49 -9.05 17.41
N PRO A 183 24.82 -9.03 17.25
CA PRO A 183 25.49 -10.04 16.46
C PRO A 183 25.13 -11.40 17.07
N SER A 184 24.68 -12.33 16.23
CA SER A 184 24.54 -13.73 16.66
C SER A 184 25.92 -14.21 17.15
N PRO A 185 25.96 -14.99 18.25
CA PRO A 185 27.21 -15.47 18.83
C PRO A 185 28.03 -16.32 17.85
#